data_AF-I7ZLI7-F1
#
_entry.id   AF-I7ZLI7-F1
#
_cell.length_a   1.000
_cell.length_b   1.000
_cell.length_c   1.000
_cell.angle_alpha   90.00
_cell.angle_beta   90.00
_cell.angle_gamma   90.00
#
_symmetry.space_group_name_H-M   'P 1'
#
loop_
_entity.id
_entity.type
_entity.pdbx_description
1 polymer ?
#
loop_
_entity_poly.entity_id
_entity_poly.type
_entity_poly.pdbx_seq_one_letter_code
_entity_poly.pdbx_strand_id
1 'polypeptide(L)'
;MQSQHLRDITRSITYDRLLPKLNSVAQGNGRIDGLDLSYCICVDYLSSFIFGYSNGTNYLSQPKSAIDVWRFHYENLMCQESFFVQETPSLYKLLRYISIDLLPRKYTESADFLGRWMSDMASKADRATDRKRSTGLPLALEDEPVVYDMAKEAVRKDSPHLSEGDQRKQVASEMFDHICLVLGYAFWYLAQHPDAQQRIQTELNSQGIDMRSRETVTNSSKRPRAVELDSLPYLRAVIDECLRMRPTSTPLPRITPSNRKVSVAGIDGIPPGTRINTFQCHAAYPCHYLFEL
;
A
#
# COMPACT_ATOMS: atom_id res chain seq x y z
N MET A 1 15.12 9.98 -3.63
CA MET A 1 14.76 8.82 -4.50
C MET A 1 15.20 9.08 -5.94
N GLN A 2 16.27 8.41 -6.40
CA GLN A 2 16.84 8.53 -7.76
C GLN A 2 16.43 7.37 -8.69
N SER A 3 15.48 6.52 -8.28
CA SER A 3 15.11 5.33 -9.04
C SER A 3 14.37 5.69 -10.33
N GLN A 4 15.01 5.43 -11.48
CA GLN A 4 14.42 5.62 -12.81
C GLN A 4 13.17 4.76 -12.99
N HIS A 5 13.18 3.54 -12.47
CA HIS A 5 12.06 2.61 -12.43
C HIS A 5 10.76 3.26 -11.89
N LEU A 6 10.84 3.85 -10.69
CA LEU A 6 9.67 4.48 -10.06
C LEU A 6 9.16 5.69 -10.86
N ARG A 7 10.07 6.45 -11.49
CA ARG A 7 9.72 7.61 -12.30
C ARG A 7 8.90 7.21 -13.52
N ASP A 8 9.29 6.12 -14.18
CA ASP A 8 8.63 5.68 -15.40
C ASP A 8 7.25 5.06 -15.12
N ILE A 9 7.13 4.27 -14.04
CA ILE A 9 5.82 3.80 -13.55
C ILE A 9 4.90 4.97 -13.21
N THR A 10 5.40 5.94 -12.43
CA THR A 10 4.61 7.12 -12.03
C THR A 10 4.13 7.90 -13.25
N ARG A 11 5.00 8.07 -14.24
CA ARG A 11 4.65 8.74 -15.50
C ARG A 11 3.54 8.00 -16.22
N SER A 12 3.71 6.70 -16.45
CA SER A 12 2.74 5.89 -17.20
C SER A 12 1.38 5.88 -16.51
N ILE A 13 1.33 5.67 -15.19
CA ILE A 13 0.05 5.65 -14.46
C ILE A 13 -0.60 7.04 -14.43
N THR A 14 0.16 8.09 -14.14
CA THR A 14 -0.38 9.45 -14.02
C THR A 14 -0.89 9.96 -15.36
N TYR A 15 -0.09 9.88 -16.41
CA TYR A 15 -0.40 10.52 -17.68
C TYR A 15 -1.17 9.64 -18.65
N ASP A 16 -1.00 8.32 -18.59
CA ASP A 16 -1.63 7.42 -19.57
C ASP A 16 -2.93 6.81 -19.04
N ARG A 17 -3.14 6.83 -17.72
CA ARG A 17 -4.33 6.23 -17.08
C ARG A 17 -5.16 7.27 -16.31
N LEU A 18 -4.55 7.96 -15.33
CA LEU A 18 -5.27 8.84 -14.42
C LEU A 18 -5.73 10.14 -15.10
N LEU A 19 -4.83 10.89 -15.73
CA LEU A 19 -5.14 12.19 -16.34
C LEU A 19 -6.20 12.09 -17.44
N PRO A 20 -6.18 11.11 -18.37
CA PRO A 20 -7.25 10.94 -19.36
C PRO A 20 -8.62 10.70 -18.71
N LYS A 21 -8.66 9.93 -17.61
CA LYS A 21 -9.89 9.65 -16.85
C LYS A 21 -10.42 10.89 -16.14
N LEU A 22 -9.55 11.72 -15.58
CA LEU A 22 -9.95 13.00 -14.98
C LEU A 22 -10.46 13.98 -16.04
N ASN A 23 -9.78 14.06 -17.19
CA ASN A 23 -10.17 14.94 -18.28
C ASN A 23 -11.53 14.55 -18.88
N SER A 24 -11.82 13.26 -19.06
CA SER A 24 -13.12 12.82 -19.58
C SER A 24 -14.27 13.17 -18.63
N VAL A 25 -14.05 13.03 -17.32
CA VAL A 25 -15.03 13.43 -16.29
C VAL A 25 -15.22 14.95 -16.27
N ALA A 26 -14.13 15.72 -16.37
CA ALA A 26 -14.18 17.19 -16.38
C ALA A 26 -14.94 17.75 -17.59
N GLN A 27 -14.77 17.16 -18.77
CA GLN A 27 -15.50 17.56 -19.98
C GLN A 27 -17.01 17.30 -19.88
N GLY A 28 -17.42 16.27 -19.13
CA GLY A 28 -18.82 15.87 -18.98
C GLY A 28 -19.54 16.49 -17.77
N ASN A 29 -18.92 17.43 -17.04
CA ASN A 29 -19.39 17.91 -15.73
C ASN A 29 -19.71 16.76 -14.75
N GLY A 30 -18.94 15.67 -14.85
CA GLY A 30 -19.16 14.44 -14.12
C GLY A 30 -18.66 14.52 -12.68
N ARG A 31 -19.15 13.60 -11.85
CA ARG A 31 -18.67 13.40 -10.48
C ARG A 31 -17.82 12.13 -10.46
N ILE A 32 -16.76 12.15 -9.66
CA ILE A 32 -15.91 10.98 -9.44
C ILE A 32 -15.97 10.58 -7.97
N ASP A 33 -16.08 9.29 -7.71
CA ASP A 33 -15.94 8.75 -6.36
C ASP A 33 -14.45 8.73 -5.99
N GLY A 34 -14.07 9.57 -5.02
CA GLY A 34 -12.69 9.69 -4.56
C GLY A 34 -12.17 8.42 -3.88
N LEU A 35 -13.04 7.65 -3.22
CA LEU A 35 -12.66 6.39 -2.61
C LEU A 35 -12.39 5.35 -3.69
N ASP A 36 -13.24 5.24 -4.71
CA ASP A 36 -12.97 4.39 -5.88
C ASP A 36 -11.69 4.76 -6.59
N LEU A 37 -11.51 6.05 -6.83
CA LEU A 37 -10.29 6.53 -7.48
C LEU A 37 -9.05 6.19 -6.65
N SER A 38 -9.09 6.32 -5.32
CA SER A 38 -7.97 5.97 -4.46
C SER A 38 -7.61 4.49 -4.52
N TYR A 39 -8.59 3.59 -4.55
CA TYR A 39 -8.35 2.15 -4.68
C TYR A 39 -7.72 1.84 -6.03
N CYS A 40 -8.27 2.36 -7.13
CA CYS A 40 -7.69 2.18 -8.46
C CYS A 40 -6.24 2.67 -8.53
N ILE A 41 -5.96 3.89 -8.05
CA ILE A 41 -4.60 4.46 -8.08
C ILE A 41 -3.64 3.62 -7.25
N CYS A 42 -3.97 3.35 -5.99
CA CYS A 42 -3.05 2.66 -5.09
C CYS A 42 -2.78 1.23 -5.55
N VAL A 43 -3.81 0.47 -5.94
CA VAL A 43 -3.64 -0.92 -6.36
C VAL A 43 -2.86 -1.01 -7.68
N ASP A 44 -3.18 -0.16 -8.67
CA ASP A 44 -2.42 -0.10 -9.94
C ASP A 44 -0.95 0.27 -9.67
N TYR A 45 -0.72 1.31 -8.88
CA TYR A 45 0.63 1.82 -8.60
C TYR A 45 1.49 0.81 -7.86
N LEU A 46 0.97 0.25 -6.77
CA LEU A 46 1.73 -0.66 -5.92
C LEU A 46 1.97 -1.99 -6.62
N SER A 47 0.97 -2.55 -7.30
CA SER A 47 1.17 -3.77 -8.08
C SER A 47 2.18 -3.58 -9.21
N SER A 48 2.14 -2.46 -9.94
CA SER A 48 3.15 -2.13 -10.96
C SER A 48 4.54 -1.91 -10.35
N PHE A 49 4.65 -1.21 -9.22
CA PHE A 49 5.93 -0.98 -8.57
C PHE A 49 6.56 -2.26 -8.00
N ILE A 50 5.73 -3.16 -7.46
CA ILE A 50 6.20 -4.40 -6.85
C ILE A 50 6.58 -5.44 -7.90
N PHE A 51 5.69 -5.68 -8.87
CA PHE A 51 5.79 -6.79 -9.82
C PHE A 51 6.23 -6.36 -11.22
N GLY A 52 6.48 -5.08 -11.46
CA GLY A 52 6.75 -4.51 -12.78
C GLY A 52 5.46 -4.01 -13.47
N TYR A 53 5.58 -2.94 -14.25
CA TYR A 53 4.47 -2.20 -14.84
C TYR A 53 3.51 -3.09 -15.64
N SER A 54 4.01 -3.91 -16.56
CA SER A 54 3.22 -4.81 -17.39
C SER A 54 2.59 -5.99 -16.63
N ASN A 55 3.12 -6.33 -15.45
CA ASN A 55 2.61 -7.43 -14.63
C ASN A 55 1.58 -6.96 -13.59
N GLY A 56 1.57 -5.66 -13.29
CA GLY A 56 0.63 -5.03 -12.37
C GLY A 56 -0.80 -4.95 -12.90
N THR A 57 -1.65 -4.33 -12.10
CA THR A 57 -3.07 -4.13 -12.42
C THR A 57 -3.31 -2.85 -13.23
N ASN A 58 -4.52 -2.71 -13.77
CA ASN A 58 -4.94 -1.57 -14.59
C ASN A 58 -6.40 -1.17 -14.32
N TYR A 59 -6.80 -1.15 -13.06
CA TYR A 59 -8.14 -0.77 -12.61
C TYR A 59 -8.52 0.66 -12.98
N LEU A 60 -7.56 1.58 -13.16
CA LEU A 60 -7.86 2.92 -13.65
C LEU A 60 -8.51 2.92 -15.04
N SER A 61 -8.08 2.01 -15.92
CA SER A 61 -8.59 1.91 -17.30
C SER A 61 -9.73 0.90 -17.46
N GLN A 62 -10.12 0.20 -16.40
CA GLN A 62 -11.17 -0.83 -16.41
C GLN A 62 -12.52 -0.25 -15.95
N PRO A 63 -13.64 -0.92 -16.27
CA PRO A 63 -14.94 -0.60 -15.69
C PRO A 63 -14.93 -0.70 -14.16
N LYS A 64 -15.79 0.07 -13.49
CA LYS A 64 -15.90 0.09 -12.02
C LYS A 64 -16.14 -1.31 -11.42
N SER A 65 -16.87 -2.18 -12.13
CA SER A 65 -17.11 -3.55 -11.68
C SER A 65 -15.84 -4.36 -11.42
N ALA A 66 -14.72 -4.05 -12.09
CA ALA A 66 -13.45 -4.75 -11.88
C ALA A 66 -12.84 -4.43 -10.50
N ILE A 67 -12.84 -3.16 -10.10
CA ILE A 67 -12.30 -2.76 -8.79
C ILE A 67 -13.28 -3.12 -7.67
N ASP A 68 -14.59 -3.13 -7.93
CA ASP A 68 -15.61 -3.49 -6.92
C ASP A 68 -15.45 -4.92 -6.41
N VAL A 69 -15.13 -5.88 -7.30
CA VAL A 69 -14.86 -7.26 -6.90
C VAL A 69 -13.62 -7.34 -6.01
N TRP A 70 -12.54 -6.65 -6.40
CA TRP A 70 -11.32 -6.65 -5.60
C TRP A 70 -11.53 -6.00 -4.24
N ARG A 71 -12.20 -4.84 -4.21
CA ARG A 71 -12.57 -4.10 -2.99
C ARG A 71 -13.41 -4.95 -2.06
N PHE A 72 -14.44 -5.62 -2.58
CA PHE A 72 -15.30 -6.51 -1.79
C PHE A 72 -14.46 -7.53 -1.03
N HIS A 73 -13.53 -8.20 -1.71
CA HIS A 73 -12.67 -9.18 -1.05
C HIS A 73 -11.67 -8.54 -0.09
N TYR A 74 -11.07 -7.40 -0.45
CA TYR A 74 -10.15 -6.67 0.43
C TYR A 74 -10.82 -6.26 1.75
N GLU A 75 -12.04 -5.70 1.69
CA GLU A 75 -12.77 -5.27 2.88
C GLU A 75 -13.24 -6.45 3.74
N ASN A 76 -13.62 -7.57 3.11
CA ASN A 76 -14.03 -8.79 3.84
C ASN A 76 -12.86 -9.61 4.37
N LEU A 77 -11.61 -9.28 4.01
CA LEU A 77 -10.42 -9.84 4.67
C LEU A 77 -10.25 -9.29 6.09
N MET A 78 -10.77 -8.09 6.36
CA MET A 78 -10.72 -7.45 7.67
C MET A 78 -12.03 -7.75 8.43
N CYS A 79 -12.06 -8.84 9.21
CA CYS A 79 -13.21 -9.23 10.01
C CYS A 79 -12.94 -9.13 11.52
N GLN A 80 -13.96 -8.84 12.32
CA GLN A 80 -13.83 -8.74 13.78
C GLN A 80 -13.52 -10.10 14.41
N GLU A 81 -14.03 -11.16 13.81
CA GLU A 81 -13.87 -12.55 14.22
C GLU A 81 -12.42 -13.05 14.09
N SER A 82 -11.57 -12.33 13.33
CA SER A 82 -10.12 -12.56 13.32
C SER A 82 -9.49 -12.45 14.71
N PHE A 83 -10.16 -11.76 15.65
CA PHE A 83 -9.85 -11.77 17.08
C PHE A 83 -9.65 -13.19 17.62
N PHE A 84 -10.51 -14.15 17.29
CA PHE A 84 -10.42 -15.50 17.84
C PHE A 84 -9.18 -16.24 17.34
N VAL A 85 -8.74 -15.95 16.12
CA VAL A 85 -7.51 -16.51 15.53
C VAL A 85 -6.28 -15.94 16.22
N GLN A 86 -6.29 -14.64 16.55
CA GLN A 86 -5.15 -13.93 17.12
C GLN A 86 -5.03 -14.09 18.64
N GLU A 87 -6.14 -13.94 19.37
CA GLU A 87 -6.16 -13.84 20.83
C GLU A 87 -6.47 -15.17 21.52
N THR A 88 -7.21 -16.06 20.86
CA THR A 88 -7.58 -17.38 21.40
C THR A 88 -7.29 -18.51 20.42
N PRO A 89 -6.07 -18.63 19.87
CA PRO A 89 -5.77 -19.55 18.77
C PRO A 89 -6.06 -21.02 19.11
N SER A 90 -5.83 -21.44 20.35
CA SER A 90 -6.11 -22.81 20.79
C SER A 90 -7.60 -23.12 20.84
N LEU A 91 -8.42 -22.17 21.34
CA LEU A 91 -9.87 -22.29 21.36
C LEU A 91 -10.43 -22.32 19.94
N TYR A 92 -9.96 -21.41 19.09
CA TYR A 92 -10.35 -21.37 17.68
C TYR A 92 -10.04 -22.70 16.96
N LYS A 93 -8.83 -23.26 17.17
CA LYS A 93 -8.46 -24.57 16.62
C LYS A 93 -9.36 -25.70 17.13
N LEU A 94 -9.72 -25.70 18.42
CA LEU A 94 -10.61 -26.69 19.01
C LEU A 94 -12.04 -26.59 18.41
N LEU A 95 -12.59 -25.38 18.30
CA LEU A 95 -13.91 -25.15 17.71
C LEU A 95 -13.94 -25.56 16.24
N ARG A 96 -12.89 -25.19 15.49
CA ARG A 96 -12.75 -25.60 14.08
C ARG A 96 -12.64 -27.12 13.93
N TYR A 97 -11.98 -27.81 14.86
CA TYR A 97 -11.88 -29.27 14.86
C TYR A 97 -13.25 -29.95 15.02
N ILE A 98 -14.18 -29.34 15.76
CA ILE A 98 -15.57 -29.81 15.88
C ILE A 98 -16.51 -29.15 14.84
N SER A 99 -15.94 -28.66 13.72
CA SER A 99 -16.66 -28.06 12.58
C SER A 99 -17.38 -26.74 12.86
N ILE A 100 -17.00 -26.04 13.93
CA ILE A 100 -17.47 -24.67 14.21
C ILE A 100 -16.38 -23.69 13.77
N ASP A 101 -16.52 -23.14 12.56
CA ASP A 101 -15.65 -22.06 12.11
C ASP A 101 -16.23 -20.71 12.55
N LEU A 102 -15.51 -20.03 13.44
CA LEU A 102 -15.87 -18.69 13.90
C LEU A 102 -15.61 -17.62 12.83
N LEU A 103 -14.80 -17.91 11.82
CA LEU A 103 -14.57 -16.98 10.73
C LEU A 103 -15.74 -17.00 9.75
N PRO A 104 -16.26 -15.82 9.35
CA PRO A 104 -17.29 -15.74 8.33
C PRO A 104 -16.82 -16.41 7.04
N ARG A 105 -17.73 -17.11 6.34
CA ARG A 105 -17.42 -17.71 5.03
C ARG A 105 -16.83 -16.71 4.04
N LYS A 106 -17.31 -15.46 4.06
CA LYS A 106 -16.80 -14.37 3.22
C LYS A 106 -15.33 -14.08 3.45
N TYR A 107 -14.83 -14.23 4.68
CA TYR A 107 -13.40 -14.07 4.99
C TYR A 107 -12.58 -15.12 4.23
N THR A 108 -12.96 -16.40 4.34
CA THR A 108 -12.24 -17.49 3.66
C THR A 108 -12.29 -17.34 2.14
N GLU A 109 -13.46 -17.03 1.58
CA GLU A 109 -13.61 -16.76 0.14
C GLU A 109 -12.74 -15.58 -0.33
N SER A 110 -12.60 -14.56 0.52
CA SER A 110 -11.79 -13.38 0.21
C SER A 110 -10.30 -13.63 0.36
N ALA A 111 -9.88 -14.37 1.38
CA ALA A 111 -8.50 -14.81 1.55
C ALA A 111 -8.05 -15.67 0.35
N ASP A 112 -8.91 -16.58 -0.11
CA ASP A 112 -8.64 -17.39 -1.30
C ASP A 112 -8.56 -16.55 -2.58
N PHE A 113 -9.48 -15.59 -2.76
CA PHE A 113 -9.47 -14.69 -3.90
C PHE A 113 -8.19 -13.86 -3.96
N LEU A 114 -7.84 -13.20 -2.85
CA LEU A 114 -6.67 -12.32 -2.78
C LEU A 114 -5.37 -13.12 -2.85
N GLY A 115 -5.33 -14.31 -2.25
CA GLY A 115 -4.19 -15.23 -2.36
C GLY A 115 -3.94 -15.67 -3.80
N ARG A 116 -5.00 -15.98 -4.57
CA ARG A 116 -4.88 -16.26 -6.01
C ARG A 116 -4.45 -15.04 -6.80
N TRP A 117 -5.01 -13.88 -6.50
CA TRP A 117 -4.68 -12.61 -7.16
C TRP A 117 -3.19 -12.26 -6.97
N MET A 118 -2.65 -12.40 -5.75
CA MET A 118 -1.22 -12.24 -5.47
C MET A 118 -0.36 -13.28 -6.17
N SER A 119 -0.79 -14.55 -6.15
CA SER A 119 -0.06 -15.65 -6.80
C SER A 119 0.04 -15.47 -8.31
N ASP A 120 -1.00 -14.93 -8.97
CA ASP A 120 -0.99 -14.62 -10.40
C ASP A 120 0.05 -13.54 -10.73
N MET A 121 0.07 -12.43 -9.97
CA MET A 121 1.06 -11.37 -10.17
C MET A 121 2.49 -11.85 -9.92
N ALA A 122 2.73 -12.60 -8.85
CA ALA A 122 4.01 -13.24 -8.58
C ALA A 122 4.44 -14.14 -9.76
N SER A 123 3.52 -14.96 -10.28
CA SER A 123 3.79 -15.81 -11.43
C SER A 123 4.09 -15.02 -12.71
N LYS A 124 3.45 -13.87 -12.93
CA LYS A 124 3.74 -12.96 -14.05
C LYS A 124 5.15 -12.38 -13.94
N ALA A 125 5.53 -11.92 -12.75
CA ALA A 125 6.88 -11.41 -12.47
C ALA A 125 7.95 -12.49 -12.68
N ASP A 126 7.73 -13.70 -12.15
CA ASP A 126 8.65 -14.84 -12.35
C ASP A 126 8.85 -15.14 -13.85
N ARG A 127 7.75 -15.20 -14.62
CA ARG A 127 7.82 -15.41 -16.07
C ARG A 127 8.59 -14.29 -16.80
N ALA A 128 8.44 -13.04 -16.36
CA ALA A 128 9.17 -11.92 -16.96
C ALA A 128 10.68 -12.06 -16.70
N THR A 129 11.08 -12.41 -15.48
CA THR A 129 12.48 -12.65 -15.10
C THR A 129 13.06 -13.87 -15.83
N ASP A 130 12.31 -14.96 -15.97
CA ASP A 130 12.72 -16.15 -16.71
C ASP A 130 12.88 -15.88 -18.20
N ARG A 131 12.00 -15.06 -18.78
CA ARG A 131 12.12 -14.60 -20.18
C ARG A 131 13.38 -13.76 -20.38
N LYS A 132 13.68 -12.83 -19.46
CA LYS A 132 14.93 -12.04 -19.48
C LYS A 132 16.15 -12.94 -19.44
N ARG A 133 16.14 -13.96 -18.57
CA ARG A 133 17.25 -14.93 -18.43
C ARG A 133 17.45 -15.80 -19.67
N SER A 134 16.36 -16.31 -20.25
CA SER A 134 16.42 -17.23 -21.40
C SER A 134 16.73 -16.53 -22.72
N THR A 135 16.21 -15.33 -22.95
CA THR A 135 16.43 -14.57 -24.20
C THR A 135 17.68 -13.70 -24.16
N GLY A 136 18.18 -13.36 -22.97
CA GLY A 136 19.27 -12.40 -22.77
C GLY A 136 18.89 -10.95 -23.10
N LEU A 137 17.64 -10.70 -23.49
CA LEU A 137 17.16 -9.35 -23.79
C LEU A 137 16.74 -8.64 -22.50
N PRO A 138 17.14 -7.37 -22.29
CA PRO A 138 16.73 -6.61 -21.13
C PRO A 138 15.21 -6.36 -21.18
N LEU A 139 14.59 -6.33 -20.00
CA LEU A 139 13.23 -5.82 -19.86
C LEU A 139 13.26 -4.29 -19.94
N ALA A 140 12.13 -3.67 -20.29
CA ALA A 140 11.95 -2.25 -20.06
C ALA A 140 12.13 -1.95 -18.57
N LEU A 141 12.71 -0.80 -18.23
CA LEU A 141 13.07 -0.50 -16.84
C LEU A 141 11.84 -0.55 -15.93
N GLU A 142 10.71 -0.01 -16.39
CA GLU A 142 9.41 -0.02 -15.71
C GLU A 142 8.82 -1.43 -15.51
N ASP A 143 9.25 -2.42 -16.28
CA ASP A 143 8.76 -3.80 -16.21
C ASP A 143 9.60 -4.69 -15.31
N GLU A 144 10.72 -4.19 -14.75
CA GLU A 144 11.57 -4.97 -13.87
C GLU A 144 10.92 -5.14 -12.48
N PRO A 145 10.70 -6.38 -12.00
CA PRO A 145 10.09 -6.65 -10.69
C PRO A 145 11.09 -6.50 -9.54
N VAL A 146 11.77 -5.35 -9.46
CA VAL A 146 12.92 -5.13 -8.55
C VAL A 146 12.56 -5.40 -7.09
N VAL A 147 11.40 -4.91 -6.63
CA VAL A 147 10.96 -5.06 -5.24
C VAL A 147 10.63 -6.53 -4.93
N TYR A 148 9.92 -7.20 -5.84
CA TYR A 148 9.60 -8.61 -5.70
C TYR A 148 10.86 -9.49 -5.67
N ASP A 149 11.83 -9.24 -6.55
CA ASP A 149 13.10 -9.97 -6.55
C ASP A 149 13.90 -9.73 -5.26
N MET A 150 13.95 -8.49 -4.76
CA MET A 150 14.56 -8.18 -3.47
C MET A 150 13.89 -8.92 -2.31
N ALA A 151 12.55 -8.98 -2.30
CA ALA A 151 11.80 -9.68 -1.27
C ALA A 151 12.05 -11.20 -1.32
N LYS A 152 12.15 -11.79 -2.52
CA LYS A 152 12.51 -13.21 -2.67
C LYS A 152 13.89 -13.52 -2.09
N GLU A 153 14.89 -12.69 -2.38
CA GLU A 153 16.24 -12.88 -1.84
C GLU A 153 16.27 -12.71 -0.31
N ALA A 154 15.55 -11.72 0.23
CA ALA A 154 15.42 -11.53 1.67
C ALA A 154 14.79 -12.75 2.36
N VAL A 155 13.66 -13.24 1.85
CA VAL A 155 12.97 -14.43 2.43
C VAL A 155 13.82 -15.69 2.32
N ARG A 156 14.52 -15.90 1.19
CA ARG A 156 15.46 -17.03 1.04
C ARG A 156 16.56 -17.02 2.09
N LYS A 157 17.09 -15.83 2.41
CA LYS A 157 18.14 -15.65 3.39
C LYS A 157 17.64 -15.81 4.83
N ASP A 158 16.48 -15.25 5.14
CA ASP A 158 15.96 -15.19 6.50
C ASP A 158 15.22 -16.48 6.90
N SER A 159 14.63 -17.19 5.93
CA SER A 159 13.83 -18.40 6.17
C SER A 159 14.30 -19.60 5.34
N PRO A 160 15.58 -20.00 5.42
CA PRO A 160 16.14 -21.10 4.62
C PRO A 160 15.57 -22.49 5.00
N HIS A 161 14.92 -22.57 6.16
CA HIS A 161 14.32 -23.79 6.71
C HIS A 161 12.92 -24.09 6.16
N LEU A 162 12.29 -23.12 5.49
CA LEU A 162 10.96 -23.28 4.91
C LEU A 162 11.04 -23.97 3.55
N SER A 163 9.96 -24.68 3.18
CA SER A 163 9.81 -25.21 1.83
C SER A 163 9.73 -24.06 0.80
N GLU A 164 10.08 -24.31 -0.46
CA GLU A 164 9.97 -23.29 -1.51
C GLU A 164 8.53 -22.75 -1.64
N GLY A 165 7.53 -23.63 -1.47
CA GLY A 165 6.12 -23.24 -1.47
C GLY A 165 5.77 -22.29 -0.32
N ASP A 166 6.35 -22.50 0.87
CA ASP A 166 6.08 -21.65 2.04
C ASP A 166 6.88 -20.34 1.99
N GLN A 167 8.12 -20.36 1.48
CA GLN A 167 8.86 -19.13 1.16
C GLN A 167 8.07 -18.27 0.15
N ARG A 168 7.49 -18.90 -0.87
CA ARG A 168 6.66 -18.19 -1.85
C ARG A 168 5.42 -17.56 -1.22
N LYS A 169 4.75 -18.26 -0.31
CA LYS A 169 3.61 -17.69 0.46
C LYS A 169 4.06 -16.54 1.34
N GLN A 170 5.22 -16.64 1.98
CA GLN A 170 5.77 -15.57 2.81
C GLN A 170 6.06 -14.33 1.97
N VAL A 171 6.74 -14.46 0.83
CA VAL A 171 6.95 -13.35 -0.12
C VAL A 171 5.61 -12.74 -0.55
N ALA A 172 4.63 -13.57 -0.91
CA ALA A 172 3.31 -13.07 -1.31
C ALA A 172 2.60 -12.30 -0.18
N SER A 173 2.73 -12.75 1.06
CA SER A 173 2.20 -12.04 2.23
C SER A 173 2.86 -10.67 2.41
N GLU A 174 4.20 -10.61 2.39
CA GLU A 174 4.97 -9.36 2.51
C GLU A 174 4.60 -8.37 1.40
N MET A 175 4.45 -8.85 0.16
CA MET A 175 4.05 -7.99 -0.97
C MET A 175 2.60 -7.49 -0.84
N PHE A 176 1.72 -8.27 -0.22
CA PHE A 176 0.33 -7.88 -0.02
C PHE A 176 0.20 -6.78 1.05
N ASP A 177 1.01 -6.82 2.10
CA ASP A 177 1.00 -5.84 3.18
C ASP A 177 1.31 -4.41 2.70
N HIS A 178 2.05 -4.29 1.59
CA HIS A 178 2.31 -2.99 0.96
C HIS A 178 1.09 -2.36 0.30
N ILE A 179 0.04 -3.13 0.01
CA ILE A 179 -1.19 -2.68 -0.67
C ILE A 179 -2.11 -2.00 0.35
N CYS A 180 -1.74 -0.78 0.73
CA CYS A 180 -2.45 0.07 1.70
C CYS A 180 -3.01 1.36 1.06
N LEU A 181 -4.09 1.91 1.63
CA LEU A 181 -4.97 2.87 0.95
C LEU A 181 -5.14 4.22 1.69
N VAL A 182 -4.04 4.94 1.91
CA VAL A 182 -4.07 6.27 2.57
C VAL A 182 -4.83 7.33 1.75
N LEU A 183 -4.83 7.21 0.42
CA LEU A 183 -5.17 8.31 -0.49
C LEU A 183 -6.65 8.73 -0.45
N GLY A 184 -7.57 7.83 -0.08
CA GLY A 184 -9.00 8.15 -0.03
C GLY A 184 -9.34 9.23 1.01
N TYR A 185 -8.72 9.17 2.19
CA TYR A 185 -8.90 10.20 3.21
C TYR A 185 -8.21 11.52 2.83
N ALA A 186 -7.04 11.46 2.19
CA ALA A 186 -6.38 12.67 1.70
C ALA A 186 -7.25 13.42 0.70
N PHE A 187 -7.91 12.73 -0.23
CA PHE A 187 -8.90 13.33 -1.12
C PHE A 187 -10.07 13.96 -0.37
N TRP A 188 -10.60 13.26 0.63
CA TRP A 188 -11.69 13.77 1.44
C TRP A 188 -11.31 15.04 2.22
N TYR A 189 -10.16 15.05 2.91
CA TYR A 189 -9.68 16.23 3.62
C TYR A 189 -9.43 17.40 2.68
N LEU A 190 -8.74 17.18 1.56
CA LEU A 190 -8.49 18.24 0.59
C LEU A 190 -9.78 18.81 0.02
N ALA A 191 -10.78 17.97 -0.28
CA ALA A 191 -12.08 18.43 -0.76
C ALA A 191 -12.80 19.38 0.22
N GLN A 192 -12.58 19.20 1.52
CA GLN A 192 -13.14 20.03 2.58
C GLN A 192 -12.31 21.30 2.87
N HIS A 193 -11.07 21.38 2.38
CA HIS A 193 -10.14 22.50 2.59
C HIS A 193 -9.65 23.09 1.26
N PRO A 194 -10.49 23.87 0.54
CA PRO A 194 -10.09 24.51 -0.72
C PRO A 194 -8.92 25.48 -0.57
N ASP A 195 -8.76 26.11 0.59
CA ASP A 195 -7.63 26.97 0.94
C ASP A 195 -6.31 26.18 0.93
N ALA A 196 -6.31 24.96 1.46
CA ALA A 196 -5.15 24.08 1.41
C ALA A 196 -4.82 23.67 -0.03
N GLN A 197 -5.83 23.34 -0.85
CA GLN A 197 -5.62 23.04 -2.27
C GLN A 197 -4.97 24.21 -3.02
N GLN A 198 -5.47 25.43 -2.80
CA GLN A 198 -4.92 26.64 -3.42
C GLN A 198 -3.48 26.87 -2.98
N ARG A 199 -3.18 26.71 -1.69
CA ARG A 199 -1.83 26.91 -1.15
C ARG A 199 -0.83 25.88 -1.67
N ILE A 200 -1.22 24.61 -1.81
CA ILE A 200 -0.41 23.58 -2.50
C ILE A 200 -0.16 24.00 -3.95
N GLN A 201 -1.20 24.47 -4.65
CA GLN A 201 -1.05 24.91 -6.04
C GLN A 201 -0.11 26.12 -6.16
N THR A 202 -0.18 27.09 -5.25
CA THR A 202 0.75 28.23 -5.18
C THR A 202 2.18 27.77 -4.95
N GLU A 203 2.38 26.85 -4.01
CA GLU A 203 3.70 26.27 -3.72
C GLU A 203 4.29 25.56 -4.96
N LEU A 204 3.52 24.71 -5.62
CA LEU A 204 3.93 24.02 -6.85
C LEU A 204 4.29 25.01 -7.97
N ASN A 205 3.42 26.01 -8.20
CA ASN A 205 3.66 27.03 -9.22
C ASN A 205 4.92 27.86 -8.93
N SER A 206 5.19 28.19 -7.66
CA SER A 206 6.37 28.96 -7.25
C SER A 206 7.68 28.24 -7.54
N GLN A 207 7.65 26.91 -7.54
CA GLN A 207 8.78 26.04 -7.88
C GLN A 207 8.82 25.68 -9.38
N GLY A 208 7.92 26.25 -10.20
CA GLY A 208 7.84 25.99 -11.63
C GLY A 208 7.37 24.57 -11.98
N ILE A 209 6.71 23.88 -11.05
CA ILE A 209 6.25 22.50 -11.21
C ILE A 209 4.90 22.50 -11.93
N ASP A 210 4.84 21.91 -13.12
CA ASP A 210 3.59 21.72 -13.87
C ASP A 210 3.38 20.25 -14.22
N MET A 211 2.23 19.70 -13.80
CA MET A 211 1.84 18.30 -14.00
C MET A 211 0.59 18.15 -14.89
N ARG A 212 0.16 19.21 -15.59
CA ARG A 212 -1.10 19.21 -16.37
C ARG A 212 -1.04 18.45 -17.69
N SER A 213 0.15 18.10 -18.19
CA SER A 213 0.29 17.45 -19.50
C SER A 213 1.43 16.44 -19.52
N ARG A 214 1.28 15.40 -20.36
CA ARG A 214 2.35 14.45 -20.65
C ARG A 214 3.44 15.18 -21.41
N GLU A 215 4.69 14.96 -21.00
CA GLU A 215 5.86 15.55 -21.65
C GLU A 215 5.93 15.25 -23.15
N THR A 216 6.21 16.29 -23.93
CA THR A 216 6.86 16.23 -25.24
C THR A 216 8.36 16.45 -25.09
N VAL A 217 9.15 16.05 -26.09
CA VAL A 217 10.63 16.09 -26.10
C VAL A 217 11.22 17.47 -25.71
N THR A 218 10.44 18.55 -25.86
CA THR A 218 10.84 19.94 -25.57
C THR A 218 10.69 20.37 -24.10
N ASN A 219 9.98 19.61 -23.24
CA ASN A 219 9.64 20.00 -21.86
C ASN A 219 10.34 19.17 -20.76
N SER A 220 11.34 18.35 -21.12
CA SER A 220 12.01 17.41 -20.19
C SER A 220 12.72 18.06 -19.00
N SER A 221 13.07 19.35 -19.09
CA SER A 221 13.75 20.12 -18.03
C SER A 221 12.82 20.65 -16.93
N LYS A 222 11.49 20.46 -17.03
CA LYS A 222 10.49 20.98 -16.07
C LYS A 222 9.86 19.92 -15.17
N ARG A 223 10.33 18.66 -15.22
CA ARG A 223 9.74 17.59 -14.40
C ARG A 223 10.14 17.76 -12.93
N PRO A 224 9.19 17.75 -11.98
CA PRO A 224 9.56 17.65 -10.58
C PRO A 224 10.20 16.27 -10.33
N ARG A 225 11.44 16.27 -9.86
CA ARG A 225 12.07 15.06 -9.33
C ARG A 225 11.34 14.68 -8.03
N ALA A 226 11.33 13.39 -7.70
CA ALA A 226 10.75 12.94 -6.42
C ALA A 226 11.36 13.69 -5.21
N VAL A 227 12.64 14.03 -5.30
CA VAL A 227 13.35 14.84 -4.29
C VAL A 227 12.83 16.26 -4.22
N GLU A 228 12.45 16.85 -5.35
CA GLU A 228 11.88 18.21 -5.41
C GLU A 228 10.48 18.23 -4.80
N LEU A 229 9.64 17.22 -5.10
CA LEU A 229 8.33 17.07 -4.46
C LEU A 229 8.43 16.87 -2.94
N ASP A 230 9.38 16.03 -2.48
CA ASP A 230 9.59 15.77 -1.05
C ASP A 230 10.15 16.99 -0.29
N SER A 231 10.77 17.93 -1.02
CA SER A 231 11.30 19.17 -0.45
C SER A 231 10.25 20.27 -0.26
N LEU A 232 9.03 20.09 -0.78
CA LEU A 232 7.94 21.06 -0.67
C LEU A 232 7.36 21.05 0.76
N PRO A 233 7.61 22.10 1.57
CA PRO A 233 7.29 22.06 2.99
C PRO A 233 5.78 21.99 3.26
N TYR A 234 4.95 22.71 2.49
CA TYR A 234 3.51 22.72 2.73
C TYR A 234 2.84 21.43 2.24
N LEU A 235 3.19 20.94 1.05
CA LEU A 235 2.72 19.64 0.57
C LEU A 235 3.08 18.52 1.56
N ARG A 236 4.31 18.53 2.08
CA ARG A 236 4.75 17.57 3.09
C ARG A 236 3.93 17.68 4.37
N ALA A 237 3.71 18.89 4.88
CA ALA A 237 2.88 19.11 6.06
C ALA A 237 1.43 18.60 5.87
N VAL A 238 0.87 18.75 4.67
CA VAL A 238 -0.47 18.21 4.34
C VAL A 238 -0.48 16.69 4.34
N ILE A 239 0.53 16.05 3.75
CA ILE A 239 0.66 14.58 3.75
C ILE A 239 0.82 14.07 5.19
N ASP A 240 1.70 14.70 5.97
CA ASP A 240 1.95 14.36 7.36
C ASP A 240 0.67 14.52 8.21
N GLU A 241 -0.09 15.59 7.99
CA GLU A 241 -1.36 15.83 8.68
C GLU A 241 -2.43 14.80 8.30
N CYS A 242 -2.52 14.42 7.02
CA CYS A 242 -3.41 13.35 6.58
C CYS A 242 -3.07 12.02 7.27
N LEU A 243 -1.78 11.67 7.34
CA LEU A 243 -1.30 10.47 8.02
C LEU A 243 -1.50 10.54 9.54
N ARG A 244 -1.34 11.72 10.14
CA ARG A 244 -1.62 11.96 11.57
C ARG A 244 -3.09 11.72 11.90
N MET A 245 -3.99 12.25 11.07
CA MET A 245 -5.44 12.16 11.26
C MET A 245 -6.00 10.77 10.95
N ARG A 246 -5.36 10.04 10.03
CA ARG A 246 -5.75 8.69 9.60
C ARG A 246 -4.51 7.83 9.37
N PRO A 247 -3.89 7.29 10.43
CA PRO A 247 -2.83 6.32 10.23
C PRO A 247 -3.41 5.08 9.57
N THR A 248 -2.59 4.41 8.78
CA THR A 248 -2.93 3.09 8.23
C THR A 248 -2.33 1.95 9.04
N SER A 249 -1.69 2.25 10.17
CA SER A 249 -0.98 1.26 10.98
C SER A 249 -1.92 0.51 11.92
N THR A 250 -1.72 -0.80 11.99
CA THR A 250 -2.35 -1.71 12.94
C THR A 250 -1.65 -1.63 14.30
N PRO A 251 -2.26 -2.13 15.39
CA PRO A 251 -1.54 -2.30 16.65
C PRO A 251 -0.27 -3.11 16.44
N LEU A 252 0.83 -2.73 17.09
CA LEU A 252 2.13 -3.40 16.96
C LEU A 252 2.43 -4.20 18.23
N PRO A 253 1.81 -5.39 18.42
CA PRO A 253 2.07 -6.20 19.60
C PRO A 253 3.51 -6.70 19.59
N ARG A 254 4.12 -6.70 20.77
CA ARG A 254 5.42 -7.31 21.06
C ARG A 254 5.29 -8.13 22.34
N ILE A 255 6.09 -9.18 22.47
CA ILE A 255 6.12 -10.00 23.69
C ILE A 255 7.48 -9.78 24.34
N THR A 256 7.49 -9.49 25.65
CA THR A 256 8.72 -9.33 26.40
C THR A 256 9.51 -10.65 26.42
N PRO A 257 10.85 -10.61 26.38
CA PRO A 257 11.66 -11.83 26.39
C PRO A 257 11.28 -12.73 27.58
N SER A 258 11.14 -14.04 27.33
CA SER A 258 10.66 -15.00 28.33
C SER A 258 11.64 -15.24 29.49
N ASN A 259 12.88 -14.77 29.37
CA ASN A 259 13.95 -15.03 30.33
C ASN A 259 14.28 -13.85 31.26
N ARG A 260 13.64 -12.68 31.10
CA ARG A 260 13.98 -11.50 31.92
C ARG A 260 12.81 -10.54 32.08
N LYS A 261 12.82 -9.82 33.20
CA LYS A 261 12.00 -8.63 33.37
C LYS A 261 12.54 -7.49 32.52
N VAL A 262 11.66 -6.60 32.08
CA VAL A 262 12.04 -5.44 31.26
C VAL A 262 11.44 -4.16 31.81
N SER A 263 12.00 -3.05 31.36
CA SER A 263 11.50 -1.71 31.66
C SER A 263 11.08 -1.04 30.36
N VAL A 264 9.89 -0.45 30.33
CA VAL A 264 9.34 0.22 29.14
C VAL A 264 8.68 1.53 29.56
N ALA A 265 9.04 2.63 28.91
CA ALA A 265 8.46 3.96 29.13
C ALA A 265 8.43 4.40 30.62
N GLY A 266 9.48 4.09 31.37
CA GLY A 266 9.59 4.44 32.80
C GLY A 266 8.84 3.49 33.75
N ILE A 267 8.20 2.44 33.24
CA ILE A 267 7.63 1.36 34.05
C ILE A 267 8.63 0.22 34.12
N ASP A 268 9.20 0.01 35.30
CA ASP A 268 10.15 -1.06 35.58
C ASP A 268 9.47 -2.37 35.98
N GLY A 269 10.21 -3.48 35.83
CA GLY A 269 9.81 -4.77 36.40
C GLY A 269 8.69 -5.50 35.66
N ILE A 270 8.43 -5.15 34.39
CA ILE A 270 7.44 -5.83 33.55
C ILE A 270 7.83 -7.32 33.42
N PRO A 271 6.94 -8.27 33.75
CA PRO A 271 7.27 -9.69 33.74
C PRO A 271 7.67 -10.23 32.35
N PRO A 272 8.45 -11.33 32.30
CA PRO A 272 8.72 -12.06 31.07
C PRO A 272 7.44 -12.58 30.41
N GLY A 273 7.42 -12.67 29.07
CA GLY A 273 6.26 -13.18 28.32
C GLY A 273 5.04 -12.27 28.32
N THR A 274 5.17 -11.02 28.79
CA THR A 274 4.09 -10.04 28.80
C THR A 274 3.91 -9.47 27.39
N ARG A 275 2.67 -9.47 26.88
CA ARG A 275 2.34 -8.77 25.65
C ARG A 275 2.23 -7.27 25.90
N ILE A 276 3.05 -6.50 25.21
CA ILE A 276 2.99 -5.04 25.18
C ILE A 276 2.45 -4.65 23.81
N ASN A 277 1.49 -3.73 23.79
CA ASN A 277 0.94 -3.22 22.55
C ASN A 277 1.17 -1.71 22.46
N THR A 278 1.58 -1.25 21.29
CA THR A 278 1.67 0.18 20.99
C THR A 278 0.65 0.51 19.92
N PHE A 279 -0.27 1.41 20.25
CA PHE A 279 -1.26 1.92 19.30
C PHE A 279 -0.72 3.17 18.64
N GLN A 280 -0.50 3.11 17.32
CA GLN A 280 0.14 4.22 16.61
C GLN A 280 -0.76 5.43 16.34
N CYS A 281 -2.08 5.43 16.64
CA CYS A 281 -2.77 6.73 16.78
C CYS A 281 -4.12 6.81 17.50
N HIS A 282 -4.96 5.77 17.58
CA HIS A 282 -6.37 6.02 17.93
C HIS A 282 -6.61 6.58 19.34
N ALA A 283 -5.66 6.39 20.28
CA ALA A 283 -5.77 6.87 21.66
C ALA A 283 -4.81 8.03 22.02
N ALA A 284 -3.72 8.24 21.27
CA ALA A 284 -2.69 9.22 21.64
C ALA A 284 -2.92 10.61 21.03
N TYR A 285 -3.56 10.70 19.86
CA TYR A 285 -3.65 11.95 19.09
C TYR A 285 -4.82 12.88 19.43
N PRO A 286 -5.94 12.42 20.03
CA PRO A 286 -6.90 13.32 20.68
C PRO A 286 -6.37 13.92 21.99
N CYS A 287 -5.18 13.52 22.44
CA CYS A 287 -4.56 14.10 23.62
C CYS A 287 -4.11 15.52 23.28
N HIS A 288 -4.98 16.50 23.55
CA HIS A 288 -4.74 17.93 23.30
C HIS A 288 -3.35 18.39 23.79
N TYR A 289 -2.82 17.78 24.84
CA TYR A 289 -1.49 18.04 25.41
C TYR A 289 -0.30 17.80 24.47
N LEU A 290 -0.46 17.03 23.38
CA LEU A 290 0.63 16.75 22.43
C LEU A 290 0.66 17.71 21.22
N PHE A 291 -0.37 18.55 21.03
CA PHE A 291 -0.54 19.38 19.83
C PHE A 291 -0.75 20.87 20.13
N GLU A 292 -0.55 21.31 21.37
CA GLU A 292 -0.39 22.73 21.68
C GLU A 292 1.01 23.18 21.23
N LEU A 293 1.06 23.92 20.12
CA LEU A 293 2.18 24.76 19.70
C LEU A 293 1.74 26.22 19.75
#